data_AF-A0A3E4W3J3-F1
#
_entry.id   AF-A0A3E4W3J3-F1
#
_cell.length_a   1.000
_cell.length_b   1.000
_cell.length_c   1.000
_cell.angle_alpha   90.00
_cell.angle_beta   90.00
_cell.angle_gamma   90.00
#
_symmetry.space_group_name_H-M   'P 1'
#
loop_
_entity.id
_entity.type
_entity.pdbx_description
1 polymer ?
#
loop_
_entity_poly.entity_id
_entity_poly.type
_entity_poly.pdbx_seq_one_letter_code
_entity_poly.pdbx_strand_id
1 'polypeptide(L)'
;MNTILTVFLQISGGLRTEVNSFLSEYAVPVIAMLLIVGVGIGVVMNYDKIIDRDGQGTRKEGIVNLLWVVGYIIIGLAIIAAVIALVNSKLKMSL
;
A
#
# COMPACT_ATOMS: atom_id res chain seq x y z
N MET A 1 -2.46 -40.99 7.78
CA MET A 1 -2.53 -39.52 7.57
C MET A 1 -2.66 -39.29 6.07
N ASN A 2 -3.77 -38.70 5.62
CA ASN A 2 -4.23 -38.78 4.23
C ASN A 2 -3.32 -37.94 3.29
N THR A 3 -2.61 -38.59 2.35
CA THR A 3 -1.65 -37.99 1.40
C THR A 3 -2.23 -36.78 0.64
N ILE A 4 -3.54 -36.80 0.38
CA ILE A 4 -4.27 -35.69 -0.27
C ILE A 4 -4.21 -34.41 0.56
N LEU A 5 -4.30 -34.51 1.89
CA LEU A 5 -4.25 -33.35 2.79
C LEU A 5 -2.85 -32.72 2.81
N THR A 6 -1.80 -33.54 2.73
CA THR A 6 -0.40 -33.08 2.66
C THR A 6 -0.09 -32.38 1.34
N VAL A 7 -0.57 -32.92 0.22
CA VAL A 7 -0.42 -32.30 -1.11
C VAL A 7 -1.17 -30.97 -1.18
N PHE A 8 -2.39 -30.89 -0.64
CA PHE A 8 -3.17 -29.65 -0.61
C PHE A 8 -2.51 -28.57 0.27
N LEU A 9 -1.90 -28.96 1.39
CA LEU A 9 -1.13 -28.06 2.26
C LEU A 9 0.18 -27.58 1.61
N GLN A 10 0.87 -28.43 0.84
CA GLN A 10 2.07 -28.04 0.11
C GLN A 10 1.75 -27.08 -1.05
N ILE A 11 0.67 -27.32 -1.79
CA ILE A 11 0.24 -26.42 -2.88
C ILE A 11 -0.17 -25.06 -2.33
N SER A 12 -0.91 -25.04 -1.21
CA SER A 12 -1.30 -23.78 -0.56
C SER A 12 -0.12 -23.06 0.12
N GLY A 13 0.86 -23.80 0.63
CA GLY A 13 2.13 -23.25 1.15
C GLY A 13 3.01 -22.65 0.07
N GLY A 14 3.20 -23.34 -1.05
CA GLY A 14 3.99 -22.87 -2.20
C GLY A 14 3.41 -21.59 -2.82
N LEU A 15 2.09 -21.53 -2.99
CA LEU A 15 1.42 -20.35 -3.54
C LEU A 15 1.57 -19.11 -2.64
N ARG A 16 1.55 -19.30 -1.32
CA ARG A 16 1.74 -18.20 -0.35
C ARG A 16 3.17 -17.67 -0.37
N THR A 17 4.15 -18.56 -0.51
CA THR A 17 5.57 -18.18 -0.62
C THR A 17 5.84 -17.39 -1.89
N GLU A 18 5.28 -17.83 -3.03
CA GLU A 18 5.46 -17.18 -4.32
C GLU A 18 4.80 -15.78 -4.36
N VAL A 19 3.59 -15.66 -3.80
CA VAL A 19 2.91 -14.36 -3.63
C VAL A 19 3.70 -13.44 -2.69
N ASN A 20 4.20 -13.94 -1.55
CA ASN A 20 5.03 -13.14 -0.66
C ASN A 20 6.33 -12.67 -1.34
N SER A 21 6.93 -13.52 -2.18
CA SER A 21 8.13 -13.16 -2.94
C SER A 21 7.81 -12.04 -3.93
N PHE A 22 6.74 -12.18 -4.74
CA PHE A 22 6.33 -11.16 -5.68
C PHE A 22 5.97 -9.83 -5.00
N LEU A 23 5.24 -9.89 -3.88
CA LEU A 23 4.89 -8.70 -3.11
C LEU A 23 6.14 -8.02 -2.55
N SER A 24 7.07 -8.78 -1.97
CA SER A 24 8.29 -8.23 -1.38
C SER A 24 9.26 -7.68 -2.43
N GLU A 25 9.35 -8.32 -3.59
CA GLU A 25 10.37 -8.02 -4.61
C GLU A 25 9.93 -6.91 -5.57
N TYR A 26 8.62 -6.78 -5.83
CA TYR A 26 8.08 -5.80 -6.78
C TYR A 26 7.04 -4.85 -6.17
N ALA A 27 6.08 -5.36 -5.40
CA ALA A 27 4.99 -4.51 -4.89
C ALA A 27 5.45 -3.55 -3.79
N VAL A 28 6.21 -4.03 -2.81
CA VAL A 28 6.71 -3.22 -1.68
C VAL A 28 7.61 -2.07 -2.14
N PRO A 29 8.59 -2.25 -3.06
CA PRO A 29 9.39 -1.14 -3.58
C PRO A 29 8.56 -0.09 -4.31
N VAL A 30 7.58 -0.50 -5.12
CA VAL A 30 6.69 0.42 -5.85
C VAL A 30 5.81 1.20 -4.88
N ILE A 31 5.24 0.52 -3.88
CA ILE A 31 4.45 1.15 -2.82
C ILE A 31 5.30 2.15 -2.02
N ALA A 32 6.52 1.76 -1.65
CA ALA A 32 7.45 2.62 -0.94
C ALA A 32 7.81 3.87 -1.76
N MET A 33 8.06 3.73 -3.08
CA MET A 33 8.28 4.88 -3.96
C MET A 33 7.07 5.81 -4.01
N LEU A 34 5.86 5.27 -4.18
CA LEU A 34 4.64 6.07 -4.22
C LEU A 34 4.42 6.83 -2.91
N LEU A 35 4.69 6.20 -1.77
CA LEU A 35 4.62 6.84 -0.46
C LEU A 35 5.65 7.96 -0.33
N ILE A 36 6.92 7.71 -0.67
CA ILE A 36 7.98 8.72 -0.56
C ILE A 36 7.70 9.93 -1.46
N VAL A 37 7.33 9.69 -2.72
CA VAL A 37 7.01 10.77 -3.67
C VAL A 37 5.74 11.51 -3.25
N GLY A 38 4.68 10.79 -2.89
CA GLY A 38 3.42 11.39 -2.47
C GLY A 38 3.56 12.23 -1.19
N VAL A 39 4.30 11.73 -0.20
CA VAL A 39 4.62 12.50 1.02
C VAL A 39 5.51 13.68 0.68
N GLY A 40 6.53 13.53 -0.16
CA GLY A 40 7.42 14.62 -0.57
C GLY A 40 6.64 15.78 -1.21
N ILE A 41 5.71 15.46 -2.13
CA ILE A 41 4.81 16.45 -2.73
C ILE A 41 3.91 17.09 -1.65
N GLY A 42 3.35 16.29 -0.75
CA GLY A 42 2.55 16.77 0.38
C GLY A 42 3.29 17.76 1.29
N VAL A 43 4.57 17.50 1.58
CA VAL A 43 5.44 18.41 2.35
C VAL A 43 5.66 19.70 1.59
N VAL A 44 6.03 19.64 0.30
CA VAL A 44 6.31 20.84 -0.50
C VAL A 44 5.07 21.72 -0.62
N MET A 45 3.89 21.14 -0.87
CA MET A 45 2.64 21.90 -1.01
C MET A 45 2.15 22.52 0.30
N ASN A 46 2.55 21.98 1.45
CA ASN A 46 2.15 22.47 2.77
C ASN A 46 3.29 23.16 3.53
N TYR A 47 4.44 23.38 2.88
CA TYR A 47 5.68 23.82 3.53
C TYR A 47 5.49 25.10 4.34
N ASP A 48 4.88 26.13 3.74
CA ASP A 48 4.63 27.42 4.39
C ASP A 48 3.76 27.29 5.65
N LYS A 49 2.78 26.37 5.63
CA LYS A 49 1.94 26.07 6.80
C LYS A 49 2.71 25.32 7.88
N ILE A 50 3.56 24.37 7.49
CA ILE A 50 4.35 23.55 8.43
C ILE A 50 5.36 24.40 9.19
N ILE A 51 6.04 25.34 8.52
CA ILE A 51 6.99 26.23 9.18
C ILE A 51 6.30 27.43 9.83
N ASP A 52 4.99 27.58 9.60
CA ASP A 52 4.18 28.71 10.06
C ASP A 52 4.87 30.03 9.72
N ARG A 53 5.16 30.18 8.42
CA ARG A 53 6.07 31.20 7.88
C ARG A 53 5.69 32.62 8.32
N ASP A 54 4.39 32.88 8.41
CA ASP A 54 3.85 34.19 8.72
C ASP A 54 3.38 34.30 10.19
N GLY A 55 3.66 33.30 11.05
CA GLY A 55 3.33 33.32 12.48
C GLY A 55 1.83 33.27 12.80
N GLN A 56 1.02 32.73 11.89
CA GLN A 56 -0.45 32.71 11.98
C GLN A 56 -1.00 31.48 12.74
N GLY A 57 -0.13 30.59 13.24
CA GLY A 57 -0.53 29.35 13.92
C GLY A 57 -0.91 28.22 12.95
N THR A 58 -0.48 28.29 11.70
CA THR A 58 -0.83 27.34 10.62
C THR A 58 -0.13 25.98 10.72
N ARG A 59 0.82 25.86 11.66
CA ARG A 59 1.61 24.64 11.94
C ARG A 59 0.77 23.38 12.08
N LYS A 60 -0.31 23.46 12.85
CA LYS A 60 -1.21 22.32 13.08
C LYS A 60 -1.94 21.91 11.80
N GLU A 61 -2.38 22.89 11.02
CA GLU A 61 -3.07 22.65 9.75
C GLU A 61 -2.14 21.99 8.73
N GLY A 62 -0.88 22.46 8.62
CA GLY A 62 0.12 21.86 7.75
C GLY A 62 0.39 20.39 8.07
N ILE A 63 0.51 20.04 9.35
CA ILE A 63 0.69 18.64 9.80
C ILE A 63 -0.56 17.79 9.53
N VAL A 64 -1.75 18.32 9.81
CA VAL A 64 -3.02 17.62 9.55
C VAL A 64 -3.22 17.35 8.06
N ASN A 65 -2.89 18.31 7.19
CA ASN A 65 -2.93 18.11 5.75
C ASN A 65 -1.98 17.01 5.28
N LEU A 66 -0.77 16.97 5.85
CA LEU A 66 0.19 15.90 5.59
C LEU A 66 -0.32 14.53 6.00
N LEU A 67 -0.96 14.43 7.17
CA LEU A 67 -1.60 13.19 7.63
C LEU A 67 -2.73 12.76 6.69
N TRP A 68 -3.53 13.70 6.18
CA TRP A 68 -4.54 13.41 5.17
C TRP A 68 -3.93 12.89 3.87
N VAL A 69 -2.84 13.50 3.38
CA VAL A 69 -2.11 13.02 2.20
C VAL A 69 -1.66 11.57 2.39
N VAL A 70 -1.04 11.25 3.53
CA VAL A 70 -0.65 9.87 3.86
C VAL A 70 -1.87 8.94 3.91
N GLY A 71 -2.96 9.39 4.54
CA GLY A 71 -4.21 8.64 4.63
C GLY A 71 -4.80 8.28 3.27
N TYR A 72 -4.84 9.23 2.33
CA TYR A 72 -5.33 8.99 0.97
C TYR A 72 -4.46 7.97 0.22
N ILE A 73 -3.14 8.02 0.40
CA ILE A 73 -2.24 7.05 -0.25
C ILE A 73 -2.51 5.65 0.29
N ILE A 74 -2.64 5.47 1.61
CA ILE A 74 -2.92 4.16 2.22
C ILE A 74 -4.27 3.60 1.74
N ILE A 75 -5.32 4.43 1.69
CA ILE A 75 -6.63 4.02 1.20
C ILE A 75 -6.55 3.62 -0.28
N GLY A 76 -5.88 4.42 -1.12
CA GLY A 76 -5.69 4.12 -2.54
C GLY A 76 -4.98 2.78 -2.76
N LEU A 77 -3.92 2.50 -1.99
CA LEU A 77 -3.21 1.22 -2.03
C LEU A 77 -4.09 0.05 -1.61
N ALA A 78 -4.90 0.21 -0.56
CA ALA A 78 -5.82 -0.82 -0.11
C ALA A 78 -6.87 -1.17 -1.17
N ILE A 79 -7.40 -0.15 -1.87
CA ILE A 79 -8.34 -0.35 -2.98
C ILE A 79 -7.67 -1.12 -4.13
N ILE A 80 -6.46 -0.73 -4.54
CA ILE A 80 -5.71 -1.42 -5.59
C ILE A 80 -5.48 -2.89 -5.22
N ALA A 81 -5.05 -3.16 -3.99
CA ALA A 81 -4.86 -4.52 -3.50
C ALA A 81 -6.15 -5.35 -3.51
N ALA A 82 -7.27 -4.76 -3.08
CA ALA A 82 -8.58 -5.40 -3.12
C ALA A 82 -9.03 -5.72 -4.55
N VAL A 83 -8.81 -4.81 -5.50
CA VAL A 83 -9.12 -5.03 -6.92
C VAL A 83 -8.28 -6.17 -7.50
N ILE A 84 -6.97 -6.20 -7.23
CA ILE A 84 -6.08 -7.28 -7.69
C ILE A 84 -6.53 -8.63 -7.12
N ALA A 85 -6.87 -8.69 -5.84
CA ALA A 85 -7.37 -9.91 -5.20
C ALA A 85 -8.68 -10.40 -5.83
N LEU A 86 -9.61 -9.49 -6.13
CA LEU A 86 -10.88 -9.81 -6.78
C LEU A 86 -10.66 -10.33 -8.21
N VAL A 87 -9.81 -9.67 -9.00
CA VAL A 87 -9.48 -10.09 -10.36
C VAL A 87 -8.83 -11.47 -10.36
N ASN A 88 -7.85 -11.72 -9.48
CA ASN A 88 -7.19 -13.02 -9.36
C ASN A 88 -8.15 -14.14 -8.94
N SER A 89 -9.12 -13.85 -8.08
CA SER A 89 -10.17 -14.80 -7.70
C SER A 89 -11.04 -15.19 -8.90
N LYS A 90 -11.41 -14.21 -9.75
CA LYS A 90 -12.21 -14.47 -10.96
C LYS A 90 -11.43 -15.19 -12.06
N LEU A 91 -10.16 -14.84 -12.27
CA LEU A 91 -9.30 -15.50 -13.27
C LEU A 91 -9.05 -16.98 -12.93
N LYS A 92 -8.86 -17.31 -11.65
CA LYS A 92 -8.70 -18.71 -11.18
C LYS A 92 -9.96 -19.56 -11.32
N MET A 93 -11.13 -18.95 -11.47
CA MET A 93 -12.40 -19.67 -11.69
C MET A 93 -12.67 -19.94 -13.18
N SER A 94 -11.90 -19.31 -14.07
CA SER A 94 -12.05 -19.41 -15.53
C SER A 94 -11.03 -20.35 -16.20
N LEU A 95 -10.07 -20.88 -15.44
CA LEU A 95 -9.07 -21.87 -15.86
C LEU A 95 -9.35 -23.20 -15.18
#